data_AF-A0A834EYF4-F1
#
_entry.id   AF-A0A834EYF4-F1
#
_cell.length_a   1.000
_cell.length_b   1.000
_cell.length_c   1.000
_cell.angle_alpha   90.00
_cell.angle_beta   90.00
_cell.angle_gamma   90.00
#
_symmetry.space_group_name_H-M   'P 1'
#
loop_
_entity.id
_entity.type
_entity.pdbx_description
1 polymer ?
#
loop_
_entity_poly.entity_id
_entity_poly.type
_entity_poly.pdbx_seq_one_letter_code
_entity_poly.pdbx_strand_id
1 'polypeptide(L)'
;MKVINKDGFTPLTLAVSDNTEEMVEFFVRETVRIKQLESNHQQTSVYKTEGRPESLSESSRSLVDKKSEDDSLRSLSSKPNMDDSWPTAEDEDFDFGTKKAINPHLAKLLAGFPRFPKMATVRQLHQELTGTLENQSVSEASLQTTSHSHMNLEDEALDIRKKLDQNTSQNDDCTTKLVTVSSKCLNLDKKINVFNRSQYLWKHYKRNMNN
;
A
#
# COMPACT_ATOMS: atom_id res chain seq x y z
N MET A 1 -23.32 9.08 -20.72
CA MET A 1 -23.74 7.76 -21.22
C MET A 1 -24.13 6.92 -20.01
N LYS A 2 -25.38 6.46 -19.90
CA LYS A 2 -25.87 5.73 -18.73
C LYS A 2 -25.51 4.25 -18.89
N VAL A 3 -24.71 3.69 -17.98
CA VAL A 3 -24.35 2.27 -18.00
C VAL A 3 -25.50 1.46 -17.39
N ILE A 4 -26.06 0.55 -18.17
CA ILE A 4 -27.20 -0.30 -17.79
C ILE A 4 -26.90 -1.76 -18.12
N ASN A 5 -27.42 -2.68 -17.31
CA ASN A 5 -27.40 -4.10 -17.61
C ASN A 5 -28.36 -4.42 -18.79
N LYS A 6 -28.29 -5.64 -19.35
CA LYS A 6 -29.20 -6.18 -20.37
C LYS A 6 -30.68 -6.03 -19.98
N ASP A 7 -30.96 -6.09 -18.69
CA ASP A 7 -32.30 -5.94 -18.11
C ASP A 7 -32.70 -4.47 -17.87
N GLY A 8 -31.88 -3.51 -18.30
CA GLY A 8 -32.17 -2.07 -18.21
C GLY A 8 -31.93 -1.44 -16.83
N PHE A 9 -31.52 -2.22 -15.84
CA PHE A 9 -31.21 -1.71 -14.50
C PHE A 9 -29.84 -1.04 -14.43
N THR A 10 -29.75 0.06 -13.70
CA THR A 10 -28.46 0.59 -13.25
C THR A 10 -27.95 -0.22 -12.08
N PRO A 11 -26.62 -0.23 -11.84
CA PRO A 11 -26.05 -0.91 -10.68
C PRO A 11 -26.71 -0.52 -9.34
N LEU A 12 -27.07 0.76 -9.18
CA LEU A 12 -27.76 1.25 -7.98
C LEU A 12 -29.21 0.74 -7.88
N THR A 13 -29.99 0.74 -8.98
CA THR A 13 -31.37 0.23 -8.94
C THR A 13 -31.42 -1.27 -8.69
N LEU A 14 -30.42 -2.00 -9.18
CA LEU A 14 -30.27 -3.44 -8.93
C LEU A 14 -29.95 -3.70 -7.44
N ALA A 15 -29.05 -2.91 -6.85
CA ALA A 15 -28.75 -3.02 -5.42
C ALA A 15 -29.98 -2.76 -4.52
N VAL A 16 -30.84 -1.81 -4.93
CA VAL A 16 -32.10 -1.51 -4.24
C VAL A 16 -33.13 -2.63 -4.43
N SER A 17 -33.25 -3.20 -5.65
CA SER A 17 -34.18 -4.30 -5.90
C SER A 17 -33.80 -5.58 -5.16
N ASP A 18 -32.50 -5.79 -4.99
CA ASP A 18 -31.95 -6.98 -4.34
C ASP A 18 -31.86 -6.81 -2.80
N ASN A 19 -32.36 -5.67 -2.27
CA ASN A 19 -32.35 -5.29 -0.85
C ASN A 19 -30.97 -5.39 -0.19
N THR A 20 -29.92 -5.05 -0.96
CA THR A 20 -28.53 -5.07 -0.51
C THR A 20 -28.14 -3.73 0.09
N GLU A 21 -28.57 -3.48 1.33
CA GLU A 21 -28.39 -2.20 2.02
C GLU A 21 -26.93 -1.71 2.01
N GLU A 22 -25.96 -2.61 2.25
CA GLU A 22 -24.53 -2.33 2.21
C GLU A 22 -24.05 -1.78 0.85
N MET A 23 -24.57 -2.35 -0.24
CA MET A 23 -24.22 -1.93 -1.60
C MET A 23 -24.85 -0.58 -1.95
N VAL A 24 -26.08 -0.34 -1.47
CA VAL A 24 -26.76 0.94 -1.65
C VAL A 24 -26.02 2.04 -0.89
N GLU A 25 -25.63 1.81 0.37
CA GLU A 25 -24.83 2.74 1.16
C GLU A 25 -23.48 3.03 0.50
N PHE A 26 -22.81 2.00 -0.02
CA PHE A 26 -21.55 2.16 -0.75
C PHE A 26 -21.71 3.08 -1.97
N PHE A 27 -22.71 2.83 -2.82
CA PHE A 27 -22.95 3.66 -3.99
C PHE A 27 -23.32 5.10 -3.63
N VAL A 28 -24.14 5.32 -2.60
CA VAL A 28 -24.48 6.67 -2.13
C VAL A 28 -23.23 7.40 -1.64
N ARG A 29 -22.43 6.75 -0.78
CA ARG A 29 -21.17 7.30 -0.27
C ARG A 29 -20.19 7.64 -1.39
N GLU A 30 -20.07 6.78 -2.39
CA GLU A 30 -19.16 6.97 -3.51
C GLU A 30 -19.63 8.10 -4.45
N THR A 31 -20.93 8.20 -4.71
CA THR A 31 -21.47 9.32 -5.51
C THR A 31 -21.23 10.68 -4.84
N VAL A 32 -21.24 10.76 -3.51
CA VAL A 32 -20.91 11.98 -2.77
C VAL A 32 -19.42 12.31 -2.89
N ARG A 33 -18.53 11.33 -2.75
CA ARG A 33 -17.08 11.54 -2.94
C ARG A 33 -16.74 12.04 -4.35
N ILE A 34 -17.32 11.43 -5.38
CA ILE A 34 -17.09 11.81 -6.78
C ILE A 34 -17.53 13.26 -7.00
N LYS A 35 -18.72 13.64 -6.53
CA LYS A 35 -19.21 15.02 -6.61
C LYS A 35 -18.30 16.02 -5.88
N GLN A 36 -17.73 15.62 -4.74
CA GLN A 36 -16.79 16.45 -4.00
C GLN A 36 -15.41 16.57 -4.68
N LEU A 37 -14.95 15.50 -5.35
CA LEU A 37 -13.75 15.51 -6.16
C LEU A 37 -13.89 16.38 -7.43
N GLU A 38 -15.05 16.32 -8.10
CA GLU A 38 -15.39 17.17 -9.25
C GLU A 38 -15.48 18.65 -8.85
N SER A 39 -15.96 18.94 -7.64
CA SER A 39 -15.93 20.29 -7.05
C SER A 39 -14.49 20.81 -6.85
N ASN A 40 -13.56 19.94 -6.44
CA ASN A 40 -12.14 20.31 -6.26
C ASN A 40 -11.38 20.48 -7.58
N HIS A 41 -11.87 19.88 -8.67
CA HIS A 41 -11.27 20.01 -10.00
C HIS A 41 -11.46 21.40 -10.63
N GLN A 42 -12.48 22.16 -10.18
CA GLN A 42 -12.63 23.57 -10.56
C GLN A 42 -11.61 24.51 -9.87
N GLN A 43 -10.88 24.04 -8.85
CA GLN A 43 -9.84 24.81 -8.16
C GLN A 43 -8.40 24.42 -8.57
N THR A 44 -8.21 23.38 -9.38
CA THR A 44 -6.90 22.95 -9.89
C THR A 44 -6.71 23.28 -11.38
N SER A 45 -7.04 24.51 -11.78
CA SER A 45 -6.58 25.09 -13.05
C SER A 45 -5.46 26.12 -12.81
N VAL A 46 -4.34 25.68 -12.23
CA VAL A 46 -3.09 26.49 -12.17
C VAL A 46 -1.87 25.57 -12.32
N TYR A 47 -1.65 25.06 -13.53
CA TYR A 47 -0.31 25.08 -14.15
C TYR A 47 -0.49 24.89 -15.66
N LYS A 48 0.26 25.71 -16.40
CA LYS A 48 -0.03 26.10 -17.77
C LYS A 48 0.38 25.03 -18.79
N THR A 49 -0.44 24.94 -19.83
CA THR A 49 -0.09 24.55 -21.19
C THR A 49 0.96 25.48 -21.82
N GLU A 50 2.05 24.93 -22.39
CA GLU A 50 2.74 25.52 -23.54
C GLU A 50 3.54 24.48 -24.36
N GLY A 51 3.13 24.28 -25.64
CA GLY A 51 3.84 23.76 -26.84
C GLY A 51 4.44 22.34 -26.84
N ARG A 52 3.94 21.29 -27.54
CA ARG A 52 3.65 21.02 -28.99
C ARG A 52 4.93 20.79 -29.86
N PRO A 53 4.98 19.85 -30.86
CA PRO A 53 4.67 18.40 -30.96
C PRO A 53 5.83 17.66 -31.73
N GLU A 54 5.54 16.57 -32.48
CA GLU A 54 6.39 15.88 -33.49
C GLU A 54 7.49 14.94 -32.94
N SER A 55 7.77 13.75 -33.48
CA SER A 55 7.23 12.95 -34.59
C SER A 55 7.82 11.53 -34.46
N LEU A 56 7.36 10.59 -35.31
CA LEU A 56 7.88 9.24 -35.48
C LEU A 56 9.42 9.20 -35.58
N SER A 57 10.08 8.19 -35.01
CA SER A 57 11.06 7.40 -35.78
C SER A 57 11.52 6.12 -35.07
N GLU A 58 11.72 5.13 -35.93
CA GLU A 58 12.18 3.75 -35.77
C GLU A 58 13.56 3.64 -35.08
N SER A 59 13.74 2.64 -34.20
CA SER A 59 14.52 1.43 -34.48
C SER A 59 15.81 1.63 -35.30
N SER A 60 16.97 1.53 -34.63
CA SER A 60 18.14 0.75 -35.10
C SER A 60 19.22 0.62 -34.01
N ARG A 61 19.47 -0.63 -33.59
CA ARG A 61 20.75 -1.39 -33.40
C ARG A 61 22.03 -0.56 -33.14
N SER A 62 23.00 -0.89 -32.29
CA SER A 62 23.53 -2.17 -31.74
C SER A 62 24.76 -1.88 -30.86
N LEU A 63 25.27 -2.93 -30.21
CA LEU A 63 26.70 -3.32 -30.09
C LEU A 63 27.43 -3.09 -28.75
N VAL A 64 27.72 -4.25 -28.11
CA VAL A 64 28.97 -4.66 -27.45
C VAL A 64 29.28 -4.23 -26.00
N ASP A 65 29.29 -5.27 -25.16
CA ASP A 65 30.17 -5.61 -24.04
C ASP A 65 31.20 -4.55 -23.57
N LYS A 66 31.23 -4.30 -22.26
CA LYS A 66 32.15 -4.96 -21.30
C LYS A 66 32.09 -4.28 -19.93
N LYS A 67 32.01 -5.12 -18.89
CA LYS A 67 32.69 -5.06 -17.59
C LYS A 67 33.21 -3.69 -17.09
N SER A 68 32.74 -3.26 -15.91
CA SER A 68 33.50 -2.35 -15.04
C SER A 68 33.17 -2.63 -13.56
N GLU A 69 34.13 -3.23 -12.86
CA GLU A 69 34.25 -3.28 -11.40
C GLU A 69 35.24 -2.17 -11.02
N ASP A 70 34.89 -1.29 -10.08
CA ASP A 70 35.74 -0.37 -9.27
C ASP A 70 34.74 0.61 -8.58
N ASP A 71 34.34 0.38 -7.34
CA ASP A 71 35.05 0.70 -6.09
C ASP A 71 35.13 2.22 -5.78
N SER A 72 34.73 2.51 -4.54
CA SER A 72 34.99 3.71 -3.75
C SER A 72 34.54 5.06 -4.29
N LEU A 73 33.49 5.63 -3.67
CA LEU A 73 33.59 6.94 -3.02
C LEU A 73 32.50 7.14 -1.94
N ARG A 74 32.96 7.39 -0.70
CA ARG A 74 32.33 8.12 0.42
C ARG A 74 31.83 7.30 1.62
N SER A 75 32.80 6.71 2.32
CA SER A 75 32.76 6.65 3.78
C SER A 75 33.11 8.02 4.37
N LEU A 76 32.11 8.87 4.62
CA LEU A 76 32.26 10.05 5.48
C LEU A 76 31.06 10.13 6.43
N SER A 77 31.15 9.39 7.52
CA SER A 77 30.35 9.63 8.72
C SER A 77 31.26 9.47 9.93
N SER A 78 32.08 10.50 10.17
CA SER A 78 32.79 10.64 11.43
C SER A 78 31.94 11.42 12.42
N LYS A 79 31.71 10.83 13.60
CA LYS A 79 31.58 11.40 14.98
C LYS A 79 30.37 10.87 15.75
N PRO A 80 30.34 10.97 17.09
CA PRO A 80 31.43 11.14 18.06
C PRO A 80 31.44 9.98 19.06
N ASN A 81 32.56 9.84 19.76
CA ASN A 81 32.69 8.94 20.90
C ASN A 81 31.82 9.53 22.01
N MET A 82 30.59 9.03 22.16
CA MET A 82 29.70 9.37 23.26
C MET A 82 30.27 8.65 24.48
N ASP A 83 30.95 9.41 25.33
CA ASP A 83 31.32 9.00 26.66
C ASP A 83 30.02 8.87 27.47
N ASP A 84 29.43 7.67 27.47
CA ASP A 84 28.31 7.29 28.32
C ASP A 84 28.81 7.05 29.76
N SER A 85 29.46 8.08 30.33
CA SER A 85 29.69 8.18 31.76
C SER A 85 28.40 8.72 32.40
N TRP A 86 27.45 7.81 32.60
CA TRP A 86 26.38 8.02 33.58
C TRP A 86 27.01 8.08 34.97
N PRO A 87 26.62 8.99 35.87
CA PRO A 87 26.99 8.85 37.27
C PRO A 87 26.23 7.62 37.78
N THR A 88 26.95 6.55 38.10
CA THR A 88 26.44 5.56 39.04
C THR A 88 26.09 6.36 40.29
N ALA A 89 24.79 6.52 40.57
CA ALA A 89 24.36 7.14 41.81
C ALA A 89 24.99 6.33 42.94
N GLU A 90 25.96 6.94 43.63
CA GLU A 90 26.46 6.44 44.89
C GLU A 90 25.27 6.41 45.85
N ASP A 91 24.95 5.22 46.30
CA ASP A 91 23.91 4.95 47.28
C ASP A 91 24.37 5.47 48.65
N GLU A 92 24.38 6.78 48.83
CA GLU A 92 24.52 7.37 50.16
C GLU A 92 23.20 7.14 50.91
N ASP A 93 23.20 6.15 51.80
CA ASP A 93 22.16 5.86 52.78
C ASP A 93 21.84 7.13 53.58
N PHE A 94 20.79 7.85 53.18
CA PHE A 94 20.21 8.89 54.02
C PHE A 94 19.41 8.23 55.15
N ASP A 95 20.09 8.01 56.28
CA ASP A 95 19.46 7.70 57.57
C ASP A 95 18.59 8.89 58.01
N PHE A 96 17.33 8.90 57.58
CA PHE A 96 16.31 9.76 58.15
C PHE A 96 15.91 9.23 59.52
N GLY A 97 16.76 9.48 60.51
CA GLY A 97 16.46 9.20 61.91
C GLY A 97 15.07 9.73 62.30
N THR A 98 14.13 8.81 62.51
CA THR A 98 12.77 9.09 62.99
C THR A 98 12.77 9.45 64.47
N LYS A 99 13.36 10.60 64.84
CA LYS A 99 13.17 11.19 66.17
C LYS A 99 13.25 12.71 66.09
N LYS A 100 12.09 13.35 66.01
CA LYS A 100 11.88 14.62 66.73
C LYS A 100 10.40 14.88 66.95
N ALA A 101 10.03 14.87 68.22
CA ALA A 101 8.78 15.45 68.70
C ALA A 101 8.61 16.84 68.07
N ILE A 102 7.46 17.06 67.43
CA ILE A 102 7.13 18.33 66.82
C ILE A 102 7.02 19.35 67.95
N ASN A 103 8.03 20.21 68.02
CA ASN A 103 8.13 21.26 69.02
C ASN A 103 6.87 22.15 68.95
N PRO A 104 6.21 22.47 70.08
CA PRO A 104 4.96 23.22 70.11
C PRO A 104 5.01 24.60 69.44
N HIS A 105 6.19 25.20 69.25
CA HIS A 105 6.32 26.45 68.48
C HIS A 105 6.20 26.22 66.96
N LEU A 106 6.59 25.06 66.44
CA LEU A 106 6.46 24.70 65.02
C LEU A 106 5.01 24.45 64.63
N ALA A 107 4.21 23.86 65.53
CA ALA A 107 2.77 23.67 65.34
C ALA A 107 2.02 25.01 65.26
N LYS A 108 2.42 26.02 66.06
CA LYS A 108 1.89 27.39 65.97
C LYS A 108 2.29 28.10 64.67
N LEU A 109 3.50 27.85 64.16
CA LEU A 109 3.92 28.38 62.86
C LEU A 109 3.15 27.73 61.70
N LEU A 110 2.91 26.41 61.74
CA LEU A 110 2.11 25.71 60.72
C LEU A 110 0.64 26.18 60.70
N ALA A 111 0.06 26.49 61.87
CA ALA A 111 -1.30 27.00 61.99
C ALA A 111 -1.45 28.47 61.54
N GLY A 112 -0.35 29.23 61.48
CA GLY A 112 -0.30 30.62 61.03
C GLY A 112 0.02 30.79 59.54
N PHE A 113 0.42 29.72 58.84
CA PHE A 113 0.61 29.77 57.40
C PHE A 113 -0.74 29.82 56.70
N PRO A 114 -1.03 30.86 55.88
CA PRO A 114 -2.13 30.79 54.94
C PRO A 114 -1.95 29.52 54.13
N ARG A 115 -3.00 28.71 53.97
CA ARG A 115 -3.03 27.63 52.97
C ARG A 115 -2.63 28.27 51.64
N PHE A 116 -1.36 28.11 51.27
CA PHE A 116 -0.84 28.83 50.12
C PHE A 116 -1.63 28.37 48.89
N PRO A 117 -2.04 29.29 47.99
CA PRO A 117 -2.67 28.94 46.73
C PRO A 117 -1.83 27.97 45.89
N LYS A 118 -0.52 27.87 46.20
CA LYS A 118 0.43 26.90 45.66
C LYS A 118 0.04 25.41 45.89
N MET A 119 -0.72 25.10 46.95
CA MET A 119 -1.23 23.74 47.18
C MET A 119 -2.39 23.41 46.22
N ALA A 120 -3.19 24.40 45.84
CA ALA A 120 -4.25 24.23 44.85
C ALA A 120 -3.67 23.98 43.46
N THR A 121 -2.61 24.70 43.09
CA THR A 121 -1.92 24.50 41.81
C THR A 121 -1.22 23.14 41.73
N VAL A 122 -0.67 22.62 42.83
CA VAL A 122 -0.09 21.25 42.85
C VAL A 122 -1.15 20.18 42.62
N ARG A 123 -2.35 20.33 43.22
CA ARG A 123 -3.47 19.40 42.96
C ARG A 123 -3.96 19.48 41.52
N GLN A 124 -3.93 20.67 40.94
CA GLN A 124 -4.31 20.92 39.55
C GLN A 124 -3.31 20.27 38.58
N LEU A 125 -2.01 20.48 38.80
CA LEU A 125 -0.94 19.83 38.04
C LEU A 125 -0.98 18.30 38.19
N HIS A 126 -1.30 17.78 39.39
CA HIS A 126 -1.43 16.33 39.59
C HIS A 126 -2.64 15.76 38.85
N GLN A 127 -3.79 16.45 38.84
CA GLN A 127 -4.96 16.04 38.04
C GLN A 127 -4.68 16.12 36.54
N GLU A 128 -3.97 17.14 36.08
CA GLU A 128 -3.56 17.30 34.68
C GLU A 128 -2.58 16.19 34.26
N LEU A 129 -1.58 15.87 35.09
CA LEU A 129 -0.66 14.74 34.89
C LEU A 129 -1.39 13.39 34.87
N THR A 130 -2.36 13.18 35.77
CA THR A 130 -3.12 11.94 35.82
C THR A 130 -4.04 11.82 34.59
N GLY A 131 -4.72 12.90 34.20
CA GLY A 131 -5.60 12.92 33.03
C GLY A 131 -4.82 12.79 31.71
N THR A 132 -3.64 13.40 31.60
CA THR A 132 -2.76 13.26 30.42
C THR A 132 -2.19 11.86 30.28
N LEU A 133 -1.77 11.22 31.38
CA LEU A 133 -1.30 9.83 31.39
C LEU A 133 -2.41 8.86 30.96
N GLU A 134 -3.64 9.06 31.44
CA GLU A 134 -4.79 8.22 31.05
C GLU A 134 -5.14 8.42 29.57
N ASN A 135 -5.13 9.67 29.07
CA ASN A 135 -5.34 9.97 27.65
C ASN A 135 -4.21 9.42 26.74
N GLN A 136 -2.98 9.38 27.23
CA GLN A 136 -1.83 8.78 26.54
C GLN A 136 -1.95 7.26 26.48
N SER A 137 -2.38 6.61 27.57
CA SER A 137 -2.71 5.18 27.64
C SER A 137 -3.83 4.79 26.67
N VAL A 138 -4.90 5.57 26.60
CA VAL A 138 -6.00 5.36 25.63
C VAL A 138 -5.51 5.53 24.18
N SER A 139 -4.58 6.46 23.94
CA SER A 139 -3.97 6.65 22.62
C SER A 139 -3.01 5.51 22.23
N GLU A 140 -2.31 4.92 23.19
CA GLU A 140 -1.41 3.78 23.00
C GLU A 140 -2.16 2.48 22.69
N ALA A 141 -3.31 2.26 23.36
CA ALA A 141 -4.22 1.16 23.04
C ALA A 141 -4.78 1.29 21.60
N SER A 142 -5.15 2.50 21.17
CA SER A 142 -5.63 2.77 19.79
C SER A 142 -4.55 2.49 18.73
N LEU A 143 -3.28 2.77 19.03
CA LEU A 143 -2.14 2.48 18.15
C LEU A 143 -1.85 0.98 18.04
N GLN A 144 -1.98 0.22 19.13
CA GLN A 144 -1.79 -1.24 19.09
C GLN A 144 -2.84 -1.95 18.23
N THR A 145 -4.11 -1.54 18.29
CA THR A 145 -5.17 -2.05 17.38
C THR A 145 -4.92 -1.70 15.90
N THR A 146 -4.29 -0.56 15.63
CA THR A 146 -3.93 -0.16 14.26
C THR A 146 -2.77 -1.00 13.70
N SER A 147 -1.78 -1.32 14.54
CA SER A 147 -0.64 -2.19 14.19
C SER A 147 -1.07 -3.61 13.83
N HIS A 148 -1.97 -4.22 14.60
CA HIS A 148 -2.44 -5.60 14.34
C HIS A 148 -3.23 -5.74 13.03
N SER A 149 -3.94 -4.68 12.63
CA SER A 149 -4.70 -4.65 11.36
C SER A 149 -3.78 -4.50 10.13
N HIS A 150 -2.62 -3.84 10.29
CA HIS A 150 -1.64 -3.64 9.23
C HIS A 150 -0.97 -4.95 8.80
N MET A 151 -0.59 -5.79 9.77
CA MET A 151 0.09 -7.06 9.51
C MET A 151 -0.78 -8.04 8.71
N ASN A 152 -2.09 -8.11 9.01
CA ASN A 152 -3.00 -9.02 8.32
C ASN A 152 -3.19 -8.66 6.82
N LEU A 153 -3.16 -7.36 6.49
CA LEU A 153 -3.26 -6.88 5.11
C LEU A 153 -1.96 -7.13 4.32
N GLU A 154 -0.79 -7.05 4.98
CA GLU A 154 0.50 -7.32 4.33
C GLU A 154 0.68 -8.80 3.96
N ASP A 155 0.21 -9.72 4.81
CA ASP A 155 0.22 -11.16 4.55
C ASP A 155 -0.70 -11.54 3.37
N GLU A 156 -1.90 -10.96 3.32
CA GLU A 156 -2.81 -11.13 2.18
C GLU A 156 -2.21 -10.58 0.88
N ALA A 157 -1.54 -9.42 0.94
CA ALA A 157 -0.85 -8.84 -0.21
C ALA A 157 0.30 -9.72 -0.72
N LEU A 158 1.04 -10.39 0.18
CA LEU A 158 2.07 -11.37 -0.17
C LEU A 158 1.48 -12.61 -0.85
N ASP A 159 0.40 -13.16 -0.32
CA ASP A 159 -0.29 -14.31 -0.91
C ASP A 159 -0.85 -14.00 -2.31
N ILE A 160 -1.49 -12.83 -2.47
CA ILE A 160 -1.98 -12.36 -3.77
C ILE A 160 -0.84 -12.23 -4.78
N ARG A 161 0.30 -11.66 -4.38
CA ARG A 161 1.49 -11.57 -5.26
C ARG A 161 1.97 -12.95 -5.70
N LYS A 162 2.08 -13.90 -4.77
CA LYS A 162 2.50 -15.27 -5.09
C LYS A 162 1.53 -15.96 -6.07
N LYS A 163 0.21 -15.78 -5.87
CA LYS A 163 -0.81 -16.28 -6.79
C LYS A 163 -0.73 -15.63 -8.16
N LEU A 164 -0.42 -14.33 -8.21
CA LEU A 164 -0.22 -13.60 -9.47
C LEU A 164 0.99 -14.14 -10.24
N ASP A 165 2.11 -14.39 -9.56
CA ASP A 165 3.32 -14.96 -10.17
C ASP A 165 3.04 -16.37 -10.74
N GLN A 166 2.29 -17.19 -10.00
CA GLN A 166 1.87 -18.51 -10.44
C GLN A 166 0.97 -18.43 -11.69
N ASN A 167 -0.04 -17.56 -11.69
CA ASN A 167 -0.92 -17.36 -12.84
C ASN A 167 -0.16 -16.83 -14.06
N THR A 168 0.81 -15.95 -13.85
CA THR A 168 1.66 -15.40 -14.92
C THR A 168 2.47 -16.52 -15.57
N SER A 169 3.12 -17.38 -14.76
CA SER A 169 3.86 -18.53 -15.27
C SER A 169 2.97 -19.53 -16.04
N GLN A 170 1.74 -19.78 -15.56
CA GLN A 170 0.78 -20.63 -16.27
C GLN A 170 0.33 -20.02 -17.60
N ASN A 171 0.11 -18.72 -17.65
CA ASN A 171 -0.26 -18.01 -18.87
C ASN A 171 0.85 -18.08 -19.93
N ASP A 172 2.12 -17.95 -19.50
CA ASP A 172 3.27 -18.09 -20.39
C ASP A 172 3.37 -19.50 -20.97
N ASP A 173 3.25 -20.55 -20.15
CA ASP A 173 3.22 -21.95 -20.61
C ASP A 173 2.08 -22.19 -21.62
N CYS A 174 0.86 -21.74 -21.31
CA CYS A 174 -0.27 -21.86 -22.22
C CYS A 174 -0.01 -21.13 -23.55
N THR A 175 0.62 -19.95 -23.50
CA THR A 175 0.99 -19.17 -24.68
C THR A 175 1.98 -19.95 -25.56
N THR A 176 3.02 -20.56 -24.98
CA THR A 176 3.99 -21.37 -25.74
C THR A 176 3.34 -22.59 -26.41
N LYS A 177 2.42 -23.27 -25.70
CA LYS A 177 1.66 -24.40 -26.23
C LYS A 177 0.76 -23.97 -27.39
N LEU A 178 0.07 -22.84 -27.25
CA LEU A 178 -0.78 -22.28 -28.30
C LEU A 178 0.02 -21.95 -29.56
N VAL A 179 1.17 -21.28 -29.43
CA VAL A 179 2.07 -20.97 -30.57
C VAL A 179 2.55 -22.24 -31.25
N THR A 180 2.88 -23.27 -30.47
CA THR A 180 3.32 -24.58 -30.97
C THR A 180 2.20 -25.28 -31.76
N VAL A 181 0.98 -25.34 -31.20
CA VAL A 181 -0.19 -25.94 -31.86
C VAL A 181 -0.53 -25.17 -33.13
N SER A 182 -0.54 -23.83 -33.08
CA SER A 182 -0.78 -22.97 -34.24
C SER A 182 0.19 -23.27 -35.39
N SER A 183 1.48 -23.40 -35.08
CA SER A 183 2.51 -23.77 -36.06
C SER A 183 2.29 -25.15 -36.67
N LYS A 184 1.83 -26.12 -35.88
CA LYS A 184 1.47 -27.47 -36.36
C LYS A 184 0.25 -27.43 -37.28
N CYS A 185 -0.79 -26.67 -36.93
CA CYS A 185 -1.98 -26.51 -37.78
C CYS A 185 -1.59 -25.93 -39.16
N LEU A 186 -0.80 -24.85 -39.17
CA LEU A 186 -0.28 -24.27 -40.43
C LEU A 186 0.52 -25.27 -41.27
N ASN A 187 1.30 -26.16 -40.63
CA ASN A 187 2.02 -27.22 -41.35
C ASN A 187 1.07 -28.25 -41.96
N LEU A 188 0.04 -28.66 -41.22
CA LEU A 188 -0.97 -29.60 -41.70
C LEU A 188 -1.78 -29.01 -42.86
N ASP A 189 -2.17 -27.73 -42.78
CA ASP A 189 -2.87 -27.05 -43.87
C ASP A 189 -2.05 -27.05 -45.16
N LYS A 190 -0.74 -26.78 -45.06
CA LYS A 190 0.18 -26.88 -46.21
C LYS A 190 0.21 -28.29 -46.79
N LYS A 191 0.29 -29.33 -45.93
CA LYS A 191 0.28 -30.74 -46.37
C LYS A 191 -1.04 -31.12 -47.05
N ILE A 192 -2.17 -30.71 -46.48
CA ILE A 192 -3.50 -30.95 -47.05
C ILE A 192 -3.61 -30.28 -48.43
N ASN A 193 -3.14 -29.04 -48.56
CA ASN A 193 -3.12 -28.34 -49.84
C ASN A 193 -2.28 -29.07 -50.91
N VAL A 194 -1.09 -29.56 -50.55
CA VAL A 194 -0.26 -30.36 -51.45
C VAL A 194 -0.95 -31.65 -51.85
N PHE A 195 -1.53 -32.38 -50.88
CA PHE A 195 -2.24 -33.62 -51.15
C PHE A 195 -3.42 -33.42 -52.09
N ASN A 196 -4.24 -32.40 -51.84
CA ASN A 196 -5.39 -32.06 -52.67
C ASN A 196 -4.97 -31.70 -54.10
N ARG A 197 -3.87 -30.97 -54.27
CA ARG A 197 -3.32 -30.64 -55.59
C ARG A 197 -2.86 -31.90 -56.34
N SER A 198 -2.15 -32.80 -55.67
CA SER A 198 -1.72 -34.08 -56.27
C SER A 198 -2.92 -34.96 -56.68
N GLN A 199 -3.95 -35.03 -55.84
CA GLN A 199 -5.20 -35.73 -56.14
C GLN A 199 -5.89 -35.16 -57.39
N TYR A 200 -5.97 -33.83 -57.50
CA TYR A 200 -6.54 -33.16 -58.67
C TYR A 200 -5.78 -33.49 -59.95
N LEU A 201 -4.45 -33.36 -59.92
CA LEU A 201 -3.59 -33.66 -61.08
C LEU A 201 -3.71 -35.12 -61.52
N TRP A 202 -3.74 -36.05 -60.56
CA TRP A 202 -3.89 -37.47 -60.85
C TRP A 202 -5.24 -37.79 -61.50
N LYS A 203 -6.34 -37.21 -60.99
CA LYS A 203 -7.67 -37.36 -61.61
C LYS A 203 -7.69 -36.84 -63.05
N HIS A 204 -7.06 -35.70 -63.30
CA HIS A 204 -6.98 -35.13 -64.64
C HIS A 204 -6.12 -35.98 -65.58
N TYR A 205 -4.95 -36.43 -65.12
CA TYR A 205 -4.07 -37.32 -65.87
C TYR A 205 -4.78 -38.61 -66.26
N LYS A 206 -5.47 -39.25 -65.32
CA LYS A 206 -6.24 -40.47 -65.57
C LYS A 206 -7.37 -40.26 -66.59
N ARG A 207 -8.02 -39.09 -66.57
CA ARG A 207 -9.06 -38.74 -67.56
C ARG A 207 -8.48 -38.61 -68.97
N ASN A 208 -7.29 -37.99 -69.10
CA ASN A 208 -6.63 -37.83 -70.40
C ASN A 208 -6.11 -39.13 -71.00
N MET A 209 -5.76 -40.13 -70.18
CA MET A 209 -5.30 -41.45 -70.67
C MET A 209 -6.45 -42.37 -71.11
N ASN A 210 -7.69 -42.04 -70.74
CA ASN A 210 -8.88 -42.84 -71.03
C ASN A 210 -9.74 -42.26 -72.18
N ASN A 211 -9.30 -41.17 -72.81
CA ASN A 211 -9.87 -40.58 -74.02
C ASN A 211 -8.95 -40.86 -75.21
#